data_AF-A0AAU8GEN8-F1
#
_entry.id   AF-A0AAU8GEN8-F1
#
_cell.length_a   1.000
_cell.length_b   1.000
_cell.length_c   1.000
_cell.angle_alpha   90.00
_cell.angle_beta   90.00
_cell.angle_gamma   90.00
#
_symmetry.space_group_name_H-M   'P 1'
#
loop_
_entity.id
_entity.type
_entity.pdbx_description
1 polymer ?
#
loop_
_entity_poly.entity_id
_entity_poly.type
_entity_poly.pdbx_seq_one_letter_code
_entity_poly.pdbx_strand_id
1 'polypeptide(L)'
;MQNLRIPGPTPCPPEVLVAMGRQMINHRGSEFAEIIKDVTGKMKQVFQTENDLMLLTGSGTAGLEAAVVNMLSPGDTVLGVAIGVFGERFTKIAQTFGATVIPLNFEHGKAADPALIKKALDENPQVKAVLVTHNETSTGVTNDLAAISKVVKGAGKLLLVDCISSLGSVNVPIDEWGIDVAISGSQKGWMVPPGMAMVAVSEAGWQAYTQAKMPRFYWDLGKAKAGLEKGQTPWTPNVSVVFAFQVALDMMLKEGIDSIFARHQRIGRFTREGIKSLGLTLLADEKHASNTVTSVVADRGLDAKKLNKIMKDEFNIVLAGGQGPLEGKIFRVGHLGLVNEKDIQAVFDALKVALPKAGFVG
;
A
#
# COMPACT_ATOMS: atom_id res chain seq x y z
N MET A 1 -6.99 -22.40 -11.55
CA MET A 1 -6.03 -21.43 -10.98
C MET A 1 -6.43 -21.19 -9.53
N GLN A 2 -5.48 -21.06 -8.60
CA GLN A 2 -5.77 -20.80 -7.18
C GLN A 2 -6.45 -19.44 -7.01
N ASN A 3 -7.51 -19.36 -6.20
CA ASN A 3 -8.14 -18.08 -5.87
C ASN A 3 -7.37 -17.40 -4.72
N LEU A 4 -6.43 -16.53 -5.08
CA LEU A 4 -5.54 -15.84 -4.16
C LEU A 4 -6.20 -14.57 -3.61
N ARG A 5 -6.67 -14.62 -2.35
CA ARG A 5 -7.36 -13.52 -1.64
C ARG A 5 -6.59 -13.07 -0.40
N ILE A 6 -5.27 -13.13 -0.45
CA ILE A 6 -4.41 -12.36 0.45
C ILE A 6 -4.33 -10.93 -0.06
N PRO A 7 -4.11 -9.92 0.80
CA PRO A 7 -4.12 -8.53 0.36
C PRO A 7 -2.78 -8.09 -0.26
N GLY A 8 -2.05 -9.01 -0.92
CA GLY A 8 -0.75 -8.80 -1.55
C GLY A 8 0.25 -9.93 -1.23
N PRO A 9 0.93 -10.54 -2.22
CA PRO A 9 0.78 -10.30 -3.66
C PRO A 9 -0.62 -10.65 -4.19
N THR A 10 -1.11 -9.89 -5.15
CA THR A 10 -2.41 -10.12 -5.82
C THR A 10 -2.22 -10.96 -7.09
N PRO A 11 -3.30 -11.55 -7.64
CA PRO A 11 -3.25 -12.11 -8.99
C PRO A 11 -2.78 -11.08 -10.01
N CYS A 12 -2.09 -11.56 -11.05
CA CYS A 12 -1.62 -10.77 -12.18
C CYS A 12 -2.37 -11.20 -13.44
N PRO A 13 -2.77 -10.28 -14.32
CA PRO A 13 -3.32 -10.62 -15.63
C PRO A 13 -2.36 -11.51 -16.42
N PRO A 14 -2.86 -12.48 -17.22
CA PRO A 14 -2.02 -13.31 -18.07
C PRO A 14 -1.07 -12.52 -18.97
N GLU A 15 -1.53 -11.40 -19.53
CA GLU A 15 -0.76 -10.51 -20.39
C GLU A 15 0.43 -9.88 -19.65
N VAL A 16 0.23 -9.50 -18.39
CA VAL A 16 1.28 -8.98 -17.51
C VAL A 16 2.32 -10.06 -17.22
N LEU A 17 1.89 -11.31 -16.98
CA LEU A 17 2.80 -12.44 -16.77
C LEU A 17 3.60 -12.80 -18.03
N VAL A 18 2.96 -12.77 -19.21
CA VAL A 18 3.64 -12.99 -20.50
C VAL A 18 4.70 -11.90 -20.74
N ALA A 19 4.40 -10.64 -20.43
CA ALA A 19 5.33 -9.53 -20.61
C ALA A 19 6.65 -9.71 -19.82
N MET A 20 6.62 -10.38 -18.68
CA MET A 20 7.82 -10.68 -17.89
C MET A 20 8.80 -11.63 -18.60
N GLY A 21 8.29 -12.46 -19.52
CA GLY A 21 9.09 -13.44 -20.27
C GLY A 21 9.83 -12.86 -21.47
N ARG A 22 9.75 -11.55 -21.72
CA ARG A 22 10.50 -10.86 -22.78
C ARG A 22 12.01 -11.01 -22.56
N GLN A 23 12.77 -11.07 -23.66
CA GLN A 23 14.23 -11.05 -23.63
C GLN A 23 14.75 -9.76 -22.99
N MET A 24 15.86 -9.86 -22.26
CA MET A 24 16.53 -8.73 -21.64
C MET A 24 17.11 -7.79 -22.70
N ILE A 25 17.02 -6.50 -22.40
CA ILE A 25 17.50 -5.43 -23.27
C ILE A 25 18.59 -4.63 -22.54
N ASN A 26 19.34 -3.84 -23.29
CA ASN A 26 20.29 -2.90 -22.69
C ASN A 26 19.53 -1.82 -21.90
N HIS A 27 19.49 -1.95 -20.57
CA HIS A 27 18.86 -1.00 -19.66
C HIS A 27 19.51 0.40 -19.62
N ARG A 28 20.58 0.62 -20.40
CA ARG A 28 21.25 1.91 -20.63
C ARG A 28 21.03 2.45 -22.05
N GLY A 29 20.36 1.69 -22.91
CA GLY A 29 20.09 2.05 -24.31
C GLY A 29 18.75 2.77 -24.50
N SER A 30 18.50 3.22 -25.74
CA SER A 30 17.31 4.00 -26.11
C SER A 30 16.00 3.23 -25.88
N GLU A 31 15.96 1.93 -26.16
CA GLU A 31 14.76 1.11 -25.99
C GLU A 31 14.25 1.13 -24.54
N PHE A 32 15.16 0.95 -23.56
CA PHE A 32 14.77 1.03 -22.15
C PHE A 32 14.39 2.45 -21.74
N ALA A 33 15.06 3.47 -22.29
CA ALA A 33 14.74 4.86 -22.03
C ALA A 33 13.31 5.23 -22.47
N GLU A 34 12.87 4.71 -23.61
CA GLU A 34 11.48 4.86 -24.07
C GLU A 34 10.50 4.16 -23.13
N ILE A 35 10.78 2.92 -22.73
CA ILE A 35 9.91 2.14 -21.84
C ILE A 35 9.77 2.80 -20.47
N ILE A 36 10.87 3.22 -19.84
CA ILE A 36 10.80 3.82 -18.50
C ILE A 36 10.12 5.19 -18.53
N LYS A 37 10.29 5.97 -19.61
CA LYS A 37 9.57 7.23 -19.79
C LYS A 37 8.06 7.01 -19.95
N ASP A 38 7.67 6.02 -20.76
CA ASP A 38 6.27 5.63 -20.94
C ASP A 38 5.64 5.16 -19.64
N VAL A 39 6.29 4.22 -18.93
CA VAL A 39 5.85 3.69 -17.65
C VAL A 39 5.72 4.80 -16.59
N THR A 40 6.71 5.67 -16.46
CA THR A 40 6.68 6.75 -15.45
C THR A 40 5.60 7.78 -15.76
N GLY A 41 5.41 8.17 -17.03
CA GLY A 41 4.35 9.08 -17.45
C GLY A 41 2.94 8.54 -17.17
N LYS A 42 2.68 7.26 -17.50
CA LYS A 42 1.39 6.61 -17.18
C LYS A 42 1.18 6.46 -15.68
N MET A 43 2.25 6.13 -14.95
CA MET A 43 2.20 5.96 -13.50
C MET A 43 1.89 7.27 -12.78
N LYS A 44 2.43 8.41 -13.24
CA LYS A 44 2.08 9.75 -12.73
C LYS A 44 0.58 10.05 -12.83
N GLN A 45 -0.09 9.63 -13.90
CA GLN A 45 -1.55 9.76 -14.03
C GLN A 45 -2.30 8.97 -12.96
N VAL A 46 -1.89 7.73 -12.68
CA VAL A 46 -2.50 6.89 -11.63
C VAL A 46 -2.19 7.40 -10.22
N PHE A 47 -1.00 7.97 -10.02
CA PHE A 47 -0.65 8.70 -8.79
C PHE A 47 -1.35 10.06 -8.69
N GLN A 48 -1.94 10.58 -9.77
CA GLN A 48 -2.53 11.92 -9.82
C GLN A 48 -1.52 12.98 -9.34
N THR A 49 -0.32 12.95 -9.94
CA THR A 49 0.81 13.80 -9.54
C THR A 49 1.63 14.28 -10.73
N GLU A 50 2.06 15.53 -10.68
CA GLU A 50 3.08 16.09 -11.57
C GLU A 50 4.49 15.99 -10.98
N ASN A 51 4.60 15.69 -9.68
CA ASN A 51 5.87 15.55 -8.96
C ASN A 51 6.79 14.46 -9.55
N ASP A 52 8.06 14.49 -9.19
CA ASP A 52 9.00 13.43 -9.58
C ASP A 52 8.57 12.08 -9.03
N LEU A 53 8.61 11.04 -9.88
CA LEU A 53 8.20 9.69 -9.54
C LEU A 53 9.30 8.70 -9.91
N MET A 54 9.91 8.10 -8.90
CA MET A 54 11.03 7.17 -9.04
C MET A 54 10.55 5.72 -8.94
N LEU A 55 11.15 4.87 -9.77
CA LEU A 55 11.01 3.42 -9.70
C LEU A 55 12.28 2.81 -9.08
N LEU A 56 12.11 2.10 -7.97
CA LEU A 56 13.19 1.46 -7.22
C LEU A 56 13.01 -0.06 -7.28
N THR A 57 14.09 -0.80 -7.54
CA THR A 57 14.06 -2.26 -7.45
C THR A 57 14.11 -2.69 -5.98
N GLY A 58 12.99 -3.20 -5.48
CA GLY A 58 12.78 -3.50 -4.08
C GLY A 58 11.31 -3.72 -3.75
N SER A 59 11.02 -4.17 -2.53
CA SER A 59 9.64 -4.25 -2.03
C SER A 59 9.13 -2.88 -1.56
N GLY A 60 7.84 -2.75 -1.28
CA GLY A 60 7.30 -1.52 -0.68
C GLY A 60 8.03 -1.08 0.60
N THR A 61 8.54 -2.01 1.42
CA THR A 61 9.38 -1.68 2.59
C THR A 61 10.65 -0.93 2.20
N ALA A 62 11.26 -1.26 1.05
CA ALA A 62 12.40 -0.52 0.53
C ALA A 62 12.02 0.92 0.14
N GLY A 63 10.81 1.13 -0.38
CA GLY A 63 10.27 2.46 -0.63
C GLY A 63 10.07 3.27 0.66
N LEU A 64 9.59 2.63 1.74
CA LEU A 64 9.46 3.27 3.06
C LEU A 64 10.81 3.68 3.64
N GLU A 65 11.82 2.80 3.53
CA GLU A 65 13.19 3.11 3.91
C GLU A 65 13.76 4.25 3.07
N ALA A 66 13.57 4.21 1.74
CA ALA A 66 13.98 5.28 0.85
C ALA A 66 13.35 6.62 1.26
N ALA A 67 12.05 6.67 1.60
CA ALA A 67 11.43 7.88 2.10
C ALA A 67 12.10 8.40 3.39
N VAL A 68 12.34 7.53 4.37
CA VAL A 68 12.97 7.91 5.64
C VAL A 68 14.39 8.45 5.43
N VAL A 69 15.27 7.68 4.79
CA VAL A 69 16.68 8.04 4.68
C VAL A 69 16.90 9.21 3.73
N ASN A 70 15.88 9.58 2.94
CA ASN A 70 15.96 10.71 2.05
C ASN A 70 15.35 12.02 2.55
N MET A 71 14.44 11.98 3.52
CA MET A 71 13.79 13.19 4.04
C MET A 71 14.31 13.63 5.41
N LEU A 72 14.98 12.72 6.12
CA LEU A 72 15.33 12.88 7.53
C LEU A 72 16.84 12.82 7.77
N SER A 73 17.23 13.29 8.95
CA SER A 73 18.57 13.23 9.53
C SER A 73 18.52 12.48 10.86
N PRO A 74 19.61 11.84 11.30
CA PRO A 74 19.69 11.33 12.67
C PRO A 74 19.39 12.45 13.67
N GLY A 75 18.55 12.18 14.66
CA GLY A 75 18.06 13.16 15.65
C GLY A 75 16.83 13.98 15.25
N ASP A 76 16.41 13.94 13.97
CA ASP A 76 15.14 14.58 13.58
C ASP A 76 13.98 13.94 14.36
N THR A 77 13.06 14.78 14.86
CA THR A 77 11.85 14.30 15.52
C THR A 77 10.73 14.09 14.51
N VAL A 78 10.04 12.94 14.56
CA VAL A 78 8.90 12.62 13.69
C VAL A 78 7.70 12.15 14.50
N LEU A 79 6.50 12.47 14.03
CA LEU A 79 5.25 11.90 14.57
C LEU A 79 4.91 10.64 13.78
N GLY A 80 4.89 9.51 14.46
CA GLY A 80 4.54 8.22 13.89
C GLY A 80 3.09 7.85 14.16
N VAL A 81 2.24 7.92 13.14
CA VAL A 81 0.80 7.60 13.27
C VAL A 81 0.57 6.16 12.86
N ALA A 82 0.17 5.31 13.81
CA ALA A 82 -0.03 3.88 13.57
C ALA A 82 -1.43 3.43 13.97
N ILE A 83 -2.08 2.70 13.06
CA ILE A 83 -3.37 2.05 13.29
C ILE A 83 -3.28 0.52 13.09
N GLY A 84 -2.05 -0.01 13.05
CA GLY A 84 -1.72 -1.41 12.84
C GLY A 84 -0.26 -1.64 12.44
N VAL A 85 0.04 -2.87 12.04
CA VAL A 85 1.42 -3.38 11.85
C VAL A 85 2.22 -2.63 10.79
N PHE A 86 1.59 -2.13 9.72
CA PHE A 86 2.33 -1.43 8.66
C PHE A 86 2.66 0.02 9.04
N GLY A 87 1.77 0.70 9.78
CA GLY A 87 2.09 1.97 10.42
C GLY A 87 3.26 1.84 11.41
N GLU A 88 3.20 0.84 12.29
CA GLU A 88 4.29 0.53 13.24
C GLU A 88 5.62 0.22 12.52
N ARG A 89 5.56 -0.46 11.37
CA ARG A 89 6.76 -0.70 10.56
C ARG A 89 7.37 0.60 10.06
N PHE A 90 6.56 1.52 9.56
CA PHE A 90 7.06 2.77 9.00
C PHE A 90 7.76 3.61 10.08
N THR A 91 7.17 3.67 11.27
CA THR A 91 7.78 4.36 12.42
C THR A 91 9.04 3.64 12.90
N LYS A 92 9.04 2.31 12.89
CA LYS A 92 10.23 1.53 13.25
C LYS A 92 11.39 1.75 12.29
N ILE A 93 11.14 1.88 10.99
CA ILE A 93 12.16 2.23 10.00
C ILE A 93 12.80 3.58 10.37
N ALA A 94 12.00 4.62 10.62
CA ALA A 94 12.52 5.92 11.03
C ALA A 94 13.39 5.85 12.30
N GLN A 95 12.94 5.11 13.30
CA GLN A 95 13.71 4.88 14.53
C GLN A 95 15.04 4.16 14.26
N THR A 96 15.03 3.11 13.43
CA THR A 96 16.22 2.33 13.07
C THR A 96 17.31 3.20 12.44
N PHE A 97 16.92 4.21 11.65
CA PHE A 97 17.87 5.15 11.03
C PHE A 97 18.17 6.39 11.87
N GLY A 98 17.76 6.39 13.16
CA GLY A 98 18.19 7.38 14.14
C GLY A 98 17.26 8.57 14.33
N ALA A 99 16.04 8.55 13.79
CA ALA A 99 15.04 9.57 14.12
C ALA A 99 14.48 9.38 15.54
N THR A 100 14.13 10.47 16.21
CA THR A 100 13.35 10.45 17.46
C THR A 100 11.87 10.35 17.11
N VAL A 101 11.26 9.19 17.37
CA VAL A 101 9.85 8.94 17.03
C VAL A 101 8.95 9.25 18.22
N ILE A 102 7.97 10.12 18.01
CA ILE A 102 6.81 10.30 18.90
C ILE A 102 5.70 9.38 18.39
N PRO A 103 5.37 8.29 19.09
CA PRO A 103 4.34 7.36 18.63
C PRO A 103 2.94 7.91 18.95
N LEU A 104 2.04 7.84 17.97
CA LEU A 104 0.61 8.07 18.14
C LEU A 104 -0.14 6.84 17.61
N ASN A 105 -0.43 5.92 18.53
CA ASN A 105 -1.02 4.63 18.22
C ASN A 105 -2.53 4.64 18.50
N PHE A 106 -3.30 4.06 17.58
CA PHE A 106 -4.74 3.91 17.70
C PHE A 106 -5.12 2.44 17.84
N GLU A 107 -6.32 2.20 18.36
CA GLU A 107 -6.88 0.85 18.48
C GLU A 107 -7.01 0.17 17.11
N HIS A 108 -6.68 -1.11 17.04
CA HIS A 108 -6.85 -1.90 15.82
C HIS A 108 -8.32 -1.93 15.37
N GLY A 109 -8.56 -1.57 14.11
CA GLY A 109 -9.91 -1.44 13.56
C GLY A 109 -10.45 -0.01 13.58
N LYS A 110 -9.74 0.95 14.19
CA LYS A 110 -10.05 2.38 14.17
C LYS A 110 -9.08 3.15 13.28
N ALA A 111 -9.60 4.19 12.61
CA ALA A 111 -8.78 5.14 11.88
C ALA A 111 -8.12 6.15 12.84
N ALA A 112 -7.05 6.78 12.39
CA ALA A 112 -6.41 7.86 13.11
C ALA A 112 -7.31 9.09 13.15
N ASP A 113 -7.39 9.71 14.33
CA ASP A 113 -8.15 10.94 14.54
C ASP A 113 -7.30 12.18 14.19
N PRO A 114 -7.68 12.97 13.17
CA PRO A 114 -6.97 14.19 12.80
C PRO A 114 -6.86 15.21 13.96
N ALA A 115 -7.82 15.26 14.89
CA ALA A 115 -7.78 16.15 16.03
C ALA A 115 -6.66 15.77 17.02
N LEU A 116 -6.46 14.46 17.24
CA LEU A 116 -5.36 13.97 18.08
C LEU A 116 -4.01 14.16 17.40
N ILE A 117 -3.92 14.03 16.08
CA ILE A 117 -2.72 14.39 15.32
C ILE A 117 -2.41 15.88 15.49
N LYS A 118 -3.41 16.75 15.37
CA LYS A 118 -3.23 18.20 15.57
C LYS A 118 -2.70 18.48 16.97
N LYS A 119 -3.34 17.92 18.00
CA LYS A 119 -2.91 18.08 19.40
C LYS A 119 -1.46 17.64 19.59
N ALA A 120 -1.08 16.48 19.06
CA ALA A 120 0.29 15.98 19.16
C ALA A 120 1.30 16.90 18.46
N LEU A 121 0.94 17.51 17.32
CA LEU A 121 1.79 18.49 16.63
C LEU A 121 1.89 19.82 17.37
N ASP A 122 0.80 20.30 17.98
CA ASP A 122 0.80 21.52 18.80
C ASP A 122 1.70 21.36 20.04
N GLU A 123 1.66 20.18 20.67
CA GLU A 123 2.50 19.84 21.84
C GLU A 123 3.96 19.57 21.46
N ASN A 124 4.24 19.29 20.19
CA ASN A 124 5.57 18.94 19.70
C ASN A 124 5.95 19.74 18.44
N PRO A 125 6.14 21.07 18.57
CA PRO A 125 6.42 21.95 17.43
C PRO A 125 7.73 21.61 16.71
N GLN A 126 8.65 20.88 17.35
CA GLN A 126 9.89 20.37 16.78
C GLN A 126 9.73 19.20 15.80
N VAL A 127 8.54 18.58 15.72
CA VAL A 127 8.27 17.53 14.73
C VAL A 127 8.58 18.07 13.34
N LYS A 128 9.36 17.32 12.56
CA LYS A 128 9.72 17.64 11.18
C LYS A 128 8.76 17.01 10.17
N ALA A 129 8.37 15.76 10.42
CA ALA A 129 7.56 14.97 9.52
C ALA A 129 6.54 14.11 10.25
N VAL A 130 5.43 13.81 9.58
CA VAL A 130 4.41 12.85 9.98
C VAL A 130 4.49 11.63 9.07
N LEU A 131 4.61 10.45 9.66
CA LEU A 131 4.62 9.16 8.98
C LEU A 131 3.27 8.48 9.20
N VAL A 132 2.56 8.14 8.12
CA VAL A 132 1.21 7.55 8.22
C VAL A 132 0.94 6.56 7.09
N THR A 133 0.11 5.55 7.35
CA THR A 133 -0.45 4.67 6.31
C THR A 133 -1.76 5.25 5.79
N HIS A 134 -1.98 5.27 4.48
CA HIS A 134 -3.30 5.58 3.93
C HIS A 134 -4.26 4.41 4.19
N ASN A 135 -3.83 3.19 3.87
CA ASN A 135 -4.64 1.99 4.05
C ASN A 135 -3.85 0.93 4.83
N GLU A 136 -4.28 0.66 6.05
CA GLU A 136 -3.66 -0.31 6.95
C GLU A 136 -4.17 -1.71 6.64
N THR A 137 -3.38 -2.46 5.89
CA THR A 137 -3.78 -3.79 5.44
C THR A 137 -3.91 -4.81 6.58
N SER A 138 -3.25 -4.60 7.72
CA SER A 138 -3.34 -5.55 8.85
C SER A 138 -4.68 -5.48 9.58
N THR A 139 -5.33 -4.31 9.56
CA THR A 139 -6.62 -4.07 10.23
C THR A 139 -7.78 -3.90 9.25
N GLY A 140 -7.51 -3.58 7.99
CA GLY A 140 -8.52 -3.34 6.96
C GLY A 140 -9.21 -1.99 7.11
N VAL A 141 -8.43 -0.99 7.52
CA VAL A 141 -8.89 0.39 7.76
C VAL A 141 -8.20 1.34 6.77
N THR A 142 -8.96 2.28 6.22
CA THR A 142 -8.46 3.41 5.43
C THR A 142 -8.57 4.69 6.27
N ASN A 143 -7.44 5.35 6.48
CA ASN A 143 -7.41 6.66 7.13
C ASN A 143 -8.04 7.73 6.22
N ASP A 144 -8.70 8.73 6.82
CA ASP A 144 -9.12 9.94 6.10
C ASP A 144 -7.88 10.81 5.83
N LEU A 145 -7.17 10.47 4.77
CA LEU A 145 -5.89 11.09 4.46
C LEU A 145 -6.05 12.56 4.05
N ALA A 146 -7.19 12.96 3.49
CA ALA A 146 -7.48 14.36 3.19
C ALA A 146 -7.54 15.20 4.48
N ALA A 147 -8.28 14.71 5.50
CA ALA A 147 -8.37 15.38 6.80
C ALA A 147 -7.02 15.40 7.54
N ILE A 148 -6.29 14.28 7.53
CA ILE A 148 -4.95 14.20 8.11
C ILE A 148 -4.01 15.17 7.42
N SER A 149 -4.00 15.19 6.08
CA SER A 149 -3.14 16.08 5.33
C SER A 149 -3.40 17.54 5.67
N LYS A 150 -4.67 17.98 5.69
CA LYS A 150 -5.02 19.35 6.07
C LYS A 150 -4.41 19.76 7.42
N VAL A 151 -4.42 18.87 8.40
CA VAL A 151 -3.81 19.11 9.72
C VAL A 151 -2.28 19.20 9.62
N VAL A 152 -1.64 18.23 8.97
CA VAL A 152 -0.18 18.15 8.87
C VAL A 152 0.40 19.32 8.08
N LYS A 153 -0.21 19.65 6.93
CA LYS A 153 0.20 20.76 6.08
C LYS A 153 -0.12 22.11 6.72
N GLY A 154 -1.23 22.23 7.44
CA GLY A 154 -1.54 23.42 8.23
C GLY A 154 -0.53 23.71 9.35
N ALA A 155 0.15 22.68 9.86
CA ALA A 155 1.25 22.80 10.83
C ALA A 155 2.63 22.99 10.16
N GLY A 156 2.69 23.10 8.82
CA GLY A 156 3.92 23.29 8.06
C GLY A 156 4.88 22.09 8.13
N LYS A 157 4.36 20.87 8.33
CA LYS A 157 5.16 19.65 8.46
C LYS A 157 5.19 18.84 7.17
N LEU A 158 6.22 18.02 7.00
CA LEU A 158 6.27 17.05 5.90
C LEU A 158 5.28 15.90 6.15
N LEU A 159 4.61 15.45 5.09
CA LEU A 159 3.70 14.32 5.11
C LEU A 159 4.25 13.16 4.25
N LEU A 160 4.71 12.10 4.91
CA LEU A 160 5.22 10.89 4.27
C LEU A 160 4.18 9.78 4.43
N VAL A 161 3.67 9.25 3.32
CA VAL A 161 2.51 8.37 3.31
C VAL A 161 2.82 7.02 2.67
N ASP A 162 2.62 5.95 3.43
CA ASP A 162 2.52 4.59 2.90
C ASP A 162 1.16 4.43 2.19
N CYS A 163 1.22 4.37 0.86
CA CYS A 163 0.08 4.13 -0.03
C CYS A 163 0.16 2.76 -0.72
N ILE A 164 0.94 1.82 -0.18
CA ILE A 164 1.23 0.52 -0.82
C ILE A 164 -0.05 -0.26 -1.11
N SER A 165 -1.02 -0.25 -0.19
CA SER A 165 -2.28 -0.98 -0.35
C SER A 165 -3.49 -0.12 -0.70
N SER A 166 -3.27 1.12 -1.17
CA SER A 166 -4.31 2.04 -1.65
C SER A 166 -4.10 2.47 -3.10
N LEU A 167 -2.92 2.97 -3.47
CA LEU A 167 -2.65 3.43 -4.84
C LEU A 167 -2.86 2.31 -5.87
N GLY A 168 -3.51 2.67 -6.98
CA GLY A 168 -3.99 1.72 -7.99
C GLY A 168 -5.31 1.01 -7.64
N SER A 169 -5.96 1.37 -6.53
CA SER A 169 -7.25 0.78 -6.12
C SER A 169 -8.21 1.76 -5.44
N VAL A 170 -7.68 2.73 -4.69
CA VAL A 170 -8.45 3.77 -3.98
C VAL A 170 -7.92 5.13 -4.42
N ASN A 171 -8.81 6.13 -4.47
CA ASN A 171 -8.43 7.49 -4.84
C ASN A 171 -7.39 8.06 -3.86
N VAL A 172 -6.26 8.54 -4.40
CA VAL A 172 -5.21 9.24 -3.66
C VAL A 172 -4.68 10.37 -4.54
N PRO A 173 -5.31 11.55 -4.56
CA PRO A 173 -4.85 12.67 -5.37
C PRO A 173 -3.63 13.32 -4.69
N ILE A 174 -2.43 12.84 -5.04
CA ILE A 174 -1.18 13.14 -4.31
C ILE A 174 -0.91 14.64 -4.24
N ASP A 175 -1.04 15.35 -5.35
CA ASP A 175 -0.77 16.79 -5.41
C ASP A 175 -1.85 17.61 -4.70
N GLU A 176 -3.13 17.26 -4.92
CA GLU A 176 -4.27 17.92 -4.27
C GLU A 176 -4.19 17.81 -2.75
N TRP A 177 -3.81 16.64 -2.25
CA TRP A 177 -3.63 16.40 -0.82
C TRP A 177 -2.24 16.82 -0.33
N GLY A 178 -1.40 17.47 -1.15
CA GLY A 178 -0.10 18.00 -0.73
C GLY A 178 0.81 16.98 -0.06
N ILE A 179 0.76 15.72 -0.50
CA ILE A 179 1.56 14.63 0.05
C ILE A 179 3.02 14.82 -0.40
N ASP A 180 3.94 14.88 0.56
CA ASP A 180 5.34 15.19 0.24
C ASP A 180 6.13 13.98 -0.24
N VAL A 181 5.82 12.80 0.31
CA VAL A 181 6.33 11.54 -0.22
C VAL A 181 5.23 10.49 -0.20
N ALA A 182 4.93 9.92 -1.37
CA ALA A 182 3.98 8.82 -1.50
C ALA A 182 4.68 7.54 -1.94
N ILE A 183 4.48 6.46 -1.19
CA ILE A 183 5.13 5.17 -1.44
C ILE A 183 4.09 4.15 -1.90
N SER A 184 4.40 3.41 -2.97
CA SER A 184 3.63 2.22 -3.37
C SER A 184 4.54 1.03 -3.72
N GLY A 185 3.94 -0.12 -3.99
CA GLY A 185 4.64 -1.35 -4.37
C GLY A 185 3.88 -2.16 -5.42
N SER A 186 4.62 -2.78 -6.33
CA SER A 186 4.07 -3.41 -7.55
C SER A 186 2.98 -4.48 -7.29
N GLN A 187 3.13 -5.28 -6.22
CA GLN A 187 2.31 -6.47 -5.95
C GLN A 187 0.93 -6.24 -5.33
N LYS A 188 0.37 -5.05 -5.52
CA LYS A 188 -0.88 -4.60 -4.90
C LYS A 188 -1.88 -4.17 -5.98
N GLY A 189 -2.41 -2.94 -5.92
CA GLY A 189 -3.40 -2.44 -6.88
C GLY A 189 -2.93 -2.44 -8.35
N TRP A 190 -1.61 -2.44 -8.57
CA TRP A 190 -1.00 -2.41 -9.91
C TRP A 190 -1.07 -3.73 -10.67
N MET A 191 -1.40 -4.83 -10.01
CA MET A 191 -1.50 -6.16 -10.63
C MET A 191 -0.18 -6.64 -11.27
N VAL A 192 0.95 -6.19 -10.74
CA VAL A 192 2.30 -6.50 -11.23
C VAL A 192 3.05 -7.33 -10.19
N PRO A 193 3.87 -8.34 -10.56
CA PRO A 193 4.60 -9.14 -9.58
C PRO A 193 5.53 -8.32 -8.65
N PRO A 194 5.80 -8.81 -7.43
CA PRO A 194 6.65 -8.11 -6.47
C PRO A 194 8.05 -7.91 -7.01
N GLY A 195 8.61 -6.72 -6.79
CA GLY A 195 9.99 -6.42 -7.19
C GLY A 195 10.29 -4.95 -7.40
N MET A 196 9.28 -4.08 -7.37
CA MET A 196 9.48 -2.64 -7.49
C MET A 196 8.69 -1.86 -6.44
N ALA A 197 9.32 -0.81 -5.91
CA ALA A 197 8.69 0.25 -5.15
C ALA A 197 8.63 1.52 -5.99
N MET A 198 7.57 2.29 -5.81
CA MET A 198 7.34 3.54 -6.53
C MET A 198 7.24 4.65 -5.51
N VAL A 199 8.01 5.72 -5.70
CA VAL A 199 8.13 6.81 -4.73
C VAL A 199 7.94 8.13 -5.46
N ALA A 200 6.85 8.84 -5.17
CA ALA A 200 6.65 10.21 -5.61
C ALA A 200 7.17 11.19 -4.55
N VAL A 201 7.83 12.27 -4.96
CA VAL A 201 8.43 13.27 -4.06
C VAL A 201 8.08 14.68 -4.48
N SER A 202 7.44 15.44 -3.60
CA SER A 202 7.08 16.85 -3.82
C SER A 202 8.30 17.76 -3.80
N GLU A 203 8.11 19.01 -4.23
CA GLU A 203 9.13 20.06 -4.10
C GLU A 203 9.61 20.25 -2.64
N ALA A 204 8.70 20.23 -1.66
CA ALA A 204 9.08 20.30 -0.24
C ALA A 204 9.86 19.07 0.22
N GLY A 205 9.55 17.88 -0.33
CA GLY A 205 10.36 16.68 -0.16
C GLY A 205 11.77 16.84 -0.71
N TRP A 206 11.94 17.43 -1.89
CA TRP A 206 13.28 17.72 -2.44
C TRP A 206 14.05 18.76 -1.62
N GLN A 207 13.38 19.77 -1.08
CA GLN A 207 14.01 20.70 -0.15
C GLN A 207 14.53 19.97 1.10
N ALA A 208 13.72 19.07 1.67
CA ALA A 208 14.13 18.23 2.79
C ALA A 208 15.31 17.30 2.43
N TYR A 209 15.33 16.75 1.21
CA TYR A 209 16.40 15.91 0.68
C TYR A 209 17.77 16.60 0.70
N THR A 210 17.82 17.91 0.43
CA THR A 210 19.09 18.68 0.45
C THR A 210 19.70 18.78 1.84
N GLN A 211 18.87 18.68 2.89
CA GLN A 211 19.28 18.82 4.29
C GLN A 211 19.38 17.47 5.01
N ALA A 212 18.94 16.38 4.38
CA ALA A 212 18.94 15.03 4.95
C ALA A 212 20.37 14.50 5.10
N LYS A 213 20.68 13.98 6.30
CA LYS A 213 22.02 13.49 6.68
C LYS A 213 22.05 12.00 7.00
N MET A 214 20.92 11.29 6.89
CA MET A 214 20.92 9.83 7.04
C MET A 214 21.79 9.20 5.94
N PRO A 215 22.65 8.22 6.27
CA PRO A 215 23.49 7.56 5.28
C PRO A 215 22.63 6.79 4.28
N ARG A 216 22.91 6.98 2.98
CA ARG A 216 22.18 6.36 1.87
C ARG A 216 23.10 6.08 0.70
N PHE A 217 22.85 4.99 -0.02
CA PHE A 217 23.54 4.67 -1.26
C PHE A 217 22.59 4.07 -2.31
N TYR A 218 22.04 2.88 -2.01
CA TYR A 218 21.14 2.20 -2.95
C TYR A 218 19.81 2.95 -3.07
N TRP A 219 19.30 3.44 -1.93
CA TRP A 219 18.04 4.18 -1.84
C TRP A 219 18.18 5.69 -2.04
N ASP A 220 19.28 6.20 -2.61
CA ASP A 220 19.42 7.63 -2.87
C ASP A 220 18.47 8.09 -3.99
N LEU A 221 17.41 8.81 -3.61
CA LEU A 221 16.37 9.26 -4.53
C LEU A 221 16.89 10.32 -5.50
N GLY A 222 17.88 11.12 -5.13
CA GLY A 222 18.47 12.11 -6.04
C GLY A 222 19.24 11.44 -7.18
N LYS A 223 19.94 10.34 -6.90
CA LYS A 223 20.52 9.49 -7.96
C LYS A 223 19.42 8.90 -8.84
N ALA A 224 18.31 8.43 -8.25
CA ALA A 224 17.18 7.88 -9.00
C ALA A 224 16.55 8.90 -9.95
N LYS A 225 16.32 10.14 -9.48
CA LYS A 225 15.87 11.26 -10.30
C LYS A 225 16.84 11.57 -11.45
N ALA A 226 18.13 11.72 -11.15
CA ALA A 226 19.16 12.01 -12.17
C ALA A 226 19.32 10.88 -13.20
N GLY A 227 19.07 9.63 -12.80
CA GLY A 227 18.99 8.49 -13.72
C GLY A 227 17.77 8.60 -14.62
N LEU A 228 16.60 8.90 -14.05
CA LEU A 228 15.34 8.96 -14.78
C LEU A 228 15.33 10.08 -15.83
N GLU A 229 15.93 11.23 -15.53
CA GLU A 229 16.13 12.33 -16.50
C GLU A 229 16.93 11.90 -17.75
N LYS A 230 17.74 10.85 -17.63
CA LYS A 230 18.50 10.24 -18.73
C LYS A 230 17.82 9.01 -19.34
N GLY A 231 16.59 8.70 -18.93
CA GLY A 231 15.87 7.49 -19.33
C GLY A 231 16.47 6.21 -18.73
N GLN A 232 16.98 6.27 -17.50
CA GLN A 232 17.66 5.13 -16.84
C GLN A 232 17.29 5.05 -15.36
N THR A 233 17.81 4.03 -14.68
CA THR A 233 17.85 3.92 -13.21
C THR A 233 19.29 4.07 -12.72
N PRO A 234 19.56 4.37 -11.43
CA PRO A 234 20.92 4.50 -10.94
C PRO A 234 21.73 3.21 -11.15
N TRP A 235 21.12 2.10 -10.77
CA TRP A 235 21.67 0.75 -10.81
C TRP A 235 20.84 -0.10 -11.76
N THR A 236 21.29 -1.31 -12.08
CA THR A 236 20.51 -2.24 -12.90
C THR A 236 19.13 -2.49 -12.26
N PRO A 237 18.02 -2.21 -12.95
CA PRO A 237 16.68 -2.39 -12.40
C PRO A 237 16.15 -3.79 -12.70
N ASN A 238 15.01 -4.14 -12.10
CA ASN A 238 14.23 -5.30 -12.51
C ASN A 238 13.50 -5.03 -13.85
N VAL A 239 14.20 -5.23 -14.95
CA VAL A 239 13.71 -4.96 -16.32
C VAL A 239 12.43 -5.76 -16.64
N SER A 240 12.34 -7.03 -16.22
CA SER A 240 11.13 -7.85 -16.42
C SER A 240 9.89 -7.26 -15.74
N VAL A 241 10.04 -6.70 -14.53
CA VAL A 241 8.91 -6.06 -13.83
C VAL A 241 8.55 -4.72 -14.47
N VAL A 242 9.52 -4.00 -15.05
CA VAL A 242 9.22 -2.78 -15.85
C VAL A 242 8.41 -3.12 -17.10
N PHE A 243 8.72 -4.23 -17.79
CA PHE A 243 7.88 -4.70 -18.91
C PHE A 243 6.46 -5.05 -18.48
N ALA A 244 6.31 -5.69 -17.32
CA ALA A 244 5.00 -5.99 -16.74
C ALA A 244 4.21 -4.72 -16.41
N PHE A 245 4.87 -3.69 -15.87
CA PHE A 245 4.23 -2.38 -15.63
C PHE A 245 3.70 -1.73 -16.90
N GLN A 246 4.46 -1.78 -18.00
CA GLN A 246 4.02 -1.18 -19.26
C GLN A 246 2.65 -1.73 -19.67
N VAL A 247 2.49 -3.05 -19.67
CA VAL A 247 1.21 -3.70 -20.00
C VAL A 247 0.13 -3.41 -18.94
N ALA A 248 0.46 -3.51 -17.65
CA ALA A 248 -0.51 -3.29 -16.59
C ALA A 248 -1.07 -1.85 -16.59
N LEU A 249 -0.22 -0.86 -16.81
CA LEU A 249 -0.63 0.55 -16.88
C LEU A 249 -1.49 0.83 -18.10
N ASP A 250 -1.21 0.22 -19.26
CA ASP A 250 -2.09 0.31 -20.43
C ASP A 250 -3.49 -0.24 -20.13
N MET A 251 -3.56 -1.39 -19.44
CA MET A 251 -4.84 -1.97 -19.02
C MET A 251 -5.58 -1.06 -18.03
N MET A 252 -4.87 -0.51 -17.05
CA MET A 252 -5.45 0.38 -16.04
C MET A 252 -5.99 1.68 -16.65
N LEU A 253 -5.22 2.33 -17.51
CA LEU A 253 -5.65 3.57 -18.16
C LEU A 253 -6.76 3.34 -19.17
N LYS A 254 -6.80 2.16 -19.81
CA LYS A 254 -7.93 1.76 -20.65
C LYS A 254 -9.22 1.54 -19.86
N GLU A 255 -9.14 0.99 -18.64
CA GLU A 255 -10.29 0.90 -17.73
C GLU A 255 -10.74 2.28 -17.24
N GLY A 256 -9.77 3.17 -17.00
CA GLY A 256 -9.96 4.51 -16.44
C GLY A 256 -9.85 4.49 -14.91
N ILE A 257 -9.15 5.47 -14.34
CA ILE A 257 -8.85 5.51 -12.89
C ILE A 257 -10.11 5.58 -12.02
N ASP A 258 -11.12 6.33 -12.43
CA ASP A 258 -12.39 6.44 -11.70
C ASP A 258 -13.16 5.11 -11.72
N SER A 259 -13.14 4.40 -12.85
CA SER A 259 -13.74 3.06 -12.98
C SER A 259 -13.05 2.05 -12.06
N ILE A 260 -11.71 2.12 -11.96
CA ILE A 260 -10.93 1.29 -11.04
C ILE A 260 -11.37 1.55 -9.60
N PHE A 261 -11.46 2.82 -9.19
CA PHE A 261 -11.88 3.18 -7.84
C PHE A 261 -13.31 2.71 -7.54
N ALA A 262 -14.24 2.94 -8.47
CA ALA A 262 -15.64 2.52 -8.35
C ALA A 262 -15.76 0.98 -8.25
N ARG A 263 -14.96 0.23 -9.03
CA ARG A 263 -14.92 -1.23 -8.96
C ARG A 263 -14.47 -1.72 -7.60
N HIS A 264 -13.37 -1.18 -7.06
CA HIS A 264 -12.86 -1.57 -5.74
C HIS A 264 -13.84 -1.20 -4.63
N GLN A 265 -14.49 -0.03 -4.69
CA GLN A 265 -15.53 0.35 -3.75
C GLN A 265 -16.73 -0.61 -3.80
N ARG A 266 -17.20 -0.98 -4.99
CA ARG A 266 -18.31 -1.92 -5.17
C ARG A 266 -17.96 -3.30 -4.59
N ILE A 267 -16.80 -3.84 -4.94
CA ILE A 267 -16.35 -5.17 -4.48
C ILE A 267 -16.07 -5.16 -2.97
N GLY A 268 -15.49 -4.08 -2.44
CA GLY A 268 -15.28 -3.91 -1.00
C GLY A 268 -16.59 -3.93 -0.22
N ARG A 269 -17.61 -3.20 -0.69
CA ARG A 269 -18.97 -3.23 -0.12
C ARG A 269 -19.59 -4.62 -0.22
N PHE A 270 -19.56 -5.24 -1.41
CA PHE A 270 -20.07 -6.59 -1.63
C PHE A 270 -19.42 -7.61 -0.68
N THR A 271 -18.10 -7.50 -0.47
CA THR A 271 -17.36 -8.34 0.48
C THR A 271 -17.88 -8.15 1.90
N ARG A 272 -17.97 -6.90 2.37
CA ARG A 272 -18.41 -6.60 3.74
C ARG A 272 -19.84 -7.04 4.01
N GLU A 273 -20.76 -6.79 3.08
CA GLU A 273 -22.16 -7.22 3.17
C GLU A 273 -22.28 -8.74 3.18
N GLY A 274 -21.56 -9.43 2.30
CA GLY A 274 -21.58 -10.89 2.26
C GLY A 274 -20.99 -11.53 3.52
N ILE A 275 -19.88 -10.99 4.06
CA ILE A 275 -19.33 -11.45 5.34
C ILE A 275 -20.35 -11.27 6.48
N LYS A 276 -21.00 -10.11 6.58
CA LYS A 276 -22.06 -9.87 7.58
C LYS A 276 -23.25 -10.81 7.40
N SER A 277 -23.63 -11.14 6.16
CA SER A 277 -24.72 -12.08 5.87
C SER A 277 -24.44 -13.52 6.31
N LEU A 278 -23.16 -13.88 6.47
CA LEU A 278 -22.71 -15.15 7.05
C LEU A 278 -22.65 -15.10 8.59
N GLY A 279 -23.20 -14.04 9.18
CA GLY A 279 -23.21 -13.81 10.62
C GLY A 279 -21.90 -13.28 11.17
N LEU A 280 -20.83 -13.13 10.38
CA LEU A 280 -19.48 -12.79 10.85
C LEU A 280 -19.31 -11.29 11.18
N THR A 281 -18.39 -10.99 12.11
CA THR A 281 -18.12 -9.63 12.59
C THR A 281 -16.91 -9.01 11.88
N LEU A 282 -17.05 -7.77 11.41
CA LEU A 282 -15.94 -7.01 10.83
C LEU A 282 -15.06 -6.41 11.94
N LEU A 283 -13.73 -6.39 11.75
CA LEU A 283 -12.83 -5.70 12.68
C LEU A 283 -12.89 -4.18 12.51
N ALA A 284 -12.91 -3.71 11.26
CA ALA A 284 -12.85 -2.29 10.94
C ALA A 284 -14.18 -1.60 11.22
N ASP A 285 -14.12 -0.39 11.76
CA ASP A 285 -15.24 0.55 11.74
C ASP A 285 -15.70 0.78 10.29
N GLU A 286 -16.98 0.54 9.99
CA GLU A 286 -17.50 0.59 8.62
C GLU A 286 -17.29 1.95 7.96
N LYS A 287 -17.30 3.04 8.74
CA LYS A 287 -17.03 4.40 8.22
C LYS A 287 -15.64 4.52 7.57
N HIS A 288 -14.68 3.75 8.07
CA HIS A 288 -13.29 3.76 7.63
C HIS A 288 -12.86 2.43 7.04
N ALA A 289 -13.82 1.57 6.66
CA ALA A 289 -13.50 0.24 6.18
C ALA A 289 -12.81 0.29 4.80
N SER A 290 -11.76 -0.50 4.67
CA SER A 290 -10.97 -0.56 3.46
C SER A 290 -11.76 -1.13 2.27
N ASN A 291 -11.51 -0.55 1.10
CA ASN A 291 -11.98 -1.05 -0.19
C ASN A 291 -10.93 -1.94 -0.89
N THR A 292 -9.88 -2.37 -0.19
CA THR A 292 -8.84 -3.27 -0.72
C THR A 292 -8.66 -4.55 0.08
N VAL A 293 -9.13 -4.57 1.34
CA VAL A 293 -9.16 -5.76 2.18
C VAL A 293 -10.27 -5.67 3.23
N THR A 294 -10.90 -6.79 3.55
CA THR A 294 -11.84 -6.91 4.68
C THR A 294 -11.27 -7.81 5.75
N SER A 295 -11.14 -7.28 6.97
CA SER A 295 -10.71 -8.04 8.15
C SER A 295 -11.91 -8.51 8.96
N VAL A 296 -11.90 -9.78 9.33
CA VAL A 296 -13.03 -10.46 9.98
C VAL A 296 -12.57 -11.06 11.29
N VAL A 297 -13.30 -10.79 12.36
CA VAL A 297 -13.00 -11.26 13.71
C VAL A 297 -13.28 -12.76 13.81
N ALA A 298 -12.35 -13.48 14.42
CA ALA A 298 -12.49 -14.88 14.79
C ALA A 298 -13.20 -14.96 16.15
N ASP A 299 -14.53 -14.77 16.14
CA ASP A 299 -15.39 -14.87 17.31
C ASP A 299 -16.24 -16.15 17.29
N ARG A 300 -17.04 -16.36 18.35
CA ARG A 300 -18.00 -17.49 18.46
C ARG A 300 -17.40 -18.86 18.13
N GLY A 301 -16.22 -19.12 18.68
CA GLY A 301 -15.52 -20.40 18.54
C GLY A 301 -14.77 -20.61 17.23
N LEU A 302 -14.78 -19.64 16.30
CA LEU A 302 -14.07 -19.74 15.03
C LEU A 302 -12.55 -19.79 15.25
N ASP A 303 -11.92 -20.87 14.78
CA ASP A 303 -10.46 -20.95 14.64
C ASP A 303 -10.05 -20.43 13.25
N ALA A 304 -9.48 -19.22 13.20
CA ALA A 304 -9.04 -18.60 11.95
C ALA A 304 -7.91 -19.36 11.24
N LYS A 305 -7.01 -20.03 11.98
CA LYS A 305 -5.91 -20.81 11.38
C LYS A 305 -6.46 -22.07 10.73
N LYS A 306 -7.39 -22.76 11.40
CA LYS A 306 -8.11 -23.92 10.87
C LYS A 306 -8.97 -23.53 9.66
N LEU A 307 -9.70 -22.42 9.73
CA LEU A 307 -10.48 -21.90 8.60
C LEU A 307 -9.59 -21.69 7.38
N ASN A 308 -8.48 -20.96 7.51
CA ASN A 308 -7.56 -20.70 6.40
C ASN A 308 -7.00 -21.99 5.79
N LYS A 309 -6.72 -23.01 6.63
CA LYS A 309 -6.29 -24.33 6.15
C LYS A 309 -7.39 -25.02 5.33
N ILE A 310 -8.63 -25.02 5.82
CA ILE A 310 -9.78 -25.62 5.10
C ILE A 310 -10.02 -24.90 3.77
N MET A 311 -10.06 -23.57 3.78
CA MET A 311 -10.26 -22.75 2.56
C MET A 311 -9.20 -23.08 1.49
N LYS A 312 -7.94 -23.26 1.91
CA LYS A 312 -6.84 -23.60 1.01
C LYS A 312 -6.94 -25.04 0.51
N ASP A 313 -7.04 -25.99 1.43
CA ASP A 313 -6.86 -27.42 1.12
C ASP A 313 -8.10 -28.02 0.43
N GLU A 314 -9.31 -27.57 0.78
CA GLU A 314 -10.56 -28.11 0.22
C GLU A 314 -11.11 -27.28 -0.95
N PHE A 315 -10.86 -25.96 -0.97
CA PHE A 315 -11.47 -25.05 -1.95
C PHE A 315 -10.46 -24.34 -2.86
N ASN A 316 -9.16 -24.52 -2.63
CA ASN A 316 -8.10 -23.81 -3.36
C ASN A 316 -8.24 -22.27 -3.29
N ILE A 317 -8.73 -21.77 -2.15
CA ILE A 317 -8.89 -20.35 -1.83
C ILE A 317 -7.91 -19.98 -0.72
N VAL A 318 -7.05 -18.99 -0.96
CA VAL A 318 -6.05 -18.56 0.02
C VAL A 318 -6.47 -17.24 0.64
N LEU A 319 -6.87 -17.29 1.91
CA LEU A 319 -7.12 -16.11 2.75
C LEU A 319 -5.87 -15.75 3.56
N ALA A 320 -5.80 -14.51 4.05
CA ALA A 320 -4.73 -14.10 4.95
C ALA A 320 -5.14 -14.25 6.43
N GLY A 321 -4.20 -14.58 7.30
CA GLY A 321 -4.40 -14.49 8.76
C GLY A 321 -4.16 -13.06 9.28
N GLY A 322 -4.46 -12.84 10.56
CA GLY A 322 -4.00 -11.67 11.29
C GLY A 322 -2.47 -11.62 11.45
N GLN A 323 -1.94 -10.43 11.78
CA GLN A 323 -0.51 -10.19 11.98
C GLN A 323 -0.26 -9.54 13.32
N GLY A 324 0.90 -9.82 13.92
CA GLY A 324 1.29 -9.25 15.21
C GLY A 324 0.23 -9.52 16.27
N PRO A 325 -0.29 -8.50 16.99
CA PRO A 325 -1.28 -8.68 18.04
C PRO A 325 -2.63 -9.30 17.60
N LEU A 326 -2.89 -9.36 16.29
CA LEU A 326 -4.10 -9.92 15.69
C LEU A 326 -3.92 -11.37 15.18
N GLU A 327 -2.74 -11.97 15.35
CA GLU A 327 -2.51 -13.36 14.94
C GLU A 327 -3.52 -14.31 15.61
N GLY A 328 -4.19 -15.15 14.80
CA GLY A 328 -5.23 -16.08 15.26
C GLY A 328 -6.56 -15.43 15.62
N LYS A 329 -6.63 -14.11 15.78
CA LYS A 329 -7.84 -13.37 16.18
C LYS A 329 -8.68 -12.88 15.00
N ILE A 330 -8.10 -12.83 13.81
CA ILE A 330 -8.79 -12.44 12.57
C ILE A 330 -8.34 -13.30 11.40
N PHE A 331 -9.15 -13.31 10.34
CA PHE A 331 -8.72 -13.57 8.98
C PHE A 331 -9.04 -12.38 8.08
N ARG A 332 -8.45 -12.33 6.89
CA ARG A 332 -8.56 -11.21 5.96
C ARG A 332 -8.82 -11.69 4.54
N VAL A 333 -9.76 -11.03 3.87
CA VAL A 333 -10.12 -11.26 2.47
C VAL A 333 -9.67 -10.06 1.64
N GLY A 334 -8.63 -10.27 0.82
CA GLY A 334 -8.09 -9.25 -0.09
C GLY A 334 -8.90 -9.12 -1.37
N HIS A 335 -9.23 -7.89 -1.74
CA HIS A 335 -10.04 -7.57 -2.92
C HIS A 335 -9.50 -6.33 -3.65
N LEU A 336 -8.22 -6.40 -4.02
CA LEU A 336 -7.53 -5.35 -4.77
C LEU A 336 -6.80 -5.89 -6.00
N GLY A 337 -6.57 -5.01 -6.98
CA GLY A 337 -5.95 -5.32 -8.25
C GLY A 337 -6.90 -6.09 -9.19
N LEU A 338 -6.47 -7.26 -9.65
CA LEU A 338 -7.29 -8.14 -10.50
C LEU A 338 -8.28 -8.91 -9.63
N VAL A 339 -9.50 -8.39 -9.56
CA VAL A 339 -10.60 -8.95 -8.77
C VAL A 339 -11.96 -8.58 -9.37
N ASN A 340 -12.90 -9.51 -9.28
CA ASN A 340 -14.31 -9.32 -9.60
C ASN A 340 -15.22 -9.99 -8.55
N GLU A 341 -16.53 -9.78 -8.67
CA GLU A 341 -17.52 -10.32 -7.72
C GLU A 341 -17.59 -11.85 -7.71
N LYS A 342 -17.30 -12.53 -8.82
CA LYS A 342 -17.28 -14.01 -8.85
C LYS A 342 -16.15 -14.58 -7.99
N ASP A 343 -14.99 -13.91 -7.95
CA ASP A 343 -13.88 -14.30 -7.10
C ASP A 343 -14.28 -14.26 -5.61
N ILE A 344 -15.07 -13.26 -5.22
CA ILE A 344 -15.57 -13.07 -3.85
C ILE A 344 -16.77 -13.99 -3.56
N GLN A 345 -17.64 -14.22 -4.53
CA GLN A 345 -18.76 -15.16 -4.39
C GLN A 345 -18.25 -16.57 -4.09
N ALA A 346 -17.18 -17.01 -4.77
CA ALA A 346 -16.52 -18.28 -4.47
C ALA A 346 -15.99 -18.36 -3.03
N VAL A 347 -15.53 -17.23 -2.45
CA VAL A 347 -15.15 -17.16 -1.02
C VAL A 347 -16.37 -17.39 -0.14
N PHE A 348 -17.50 -16.75 -0.42
CA PHE A 348 -18.71 -16.92 0.39
C PHE A 348 -19.24 -18.36 0.34
N ASP A 349 -19.26 -18.97 -0.83
CA ASP A 349 -19.77 -20.33 -0.98
C ASP A 349 -18.88 -21.35 -0.26
N ALA A 350 -17.56 -21.15 -0.30
CA ALA A 350 -16.62 -21.94 0.49
C ALA A 350 -16.76 -21.67 2.01
N LEU A 351 -16.93 -20.41 2.43
CA LEU A 351 -17.10 -20.05 3.84
C LEU A 351 -18.34 -20.72 4.46
N LYS A 352 -19.47 -20.79 3.74
CA LYS A 352 -20.69 -21.48 4.22
C LYS A 352 -20.42 -22.92 4.66
N VAL A 353 -19.51 -23.61 3.97
CA VAL A 353 -19.13 -25.01 4.28
C VAL A 353 -17.99 -25.05 5.31
N ALA A 354 -17.03 -24.14 5.22
CA ALA A 354 -15.82 -24.16 6.03
C ALA A 354 -16.04 -23.66 7.47
N LEU A 355 -16.97 -22.71 7.68
CA LEU A 355 -17.20 -22.09 8.99
C LEU A 355 -17.58 -23.10 10.09
N PRO A 356 -18.57 -24.00 9.90
CA PRO A 356 -18.89 -25.02 10.92
C PRO A 356 -17.73 -25.97 11.18
N LYS A 357 -16.99 -26.37 10.14
CA LYS A 357 -15.79 -27.22 10.27
C LYS A 357 -14.69 -26.53 11.07
N ALA A 358 -14.60 -25.20 10.96
CA ALA A 358 -13.66 -24.36 11.69
C ALA A 358 -14.12 -23.97 13.11
N GLY A 359 -15.26 -24.47 13.56
CA GLY A 359 -15.76 -24.27 14.93
C GLY A 359 -16.65 -23.04 15.12
N PHE A 360 -17.03 -22.34 14.05
CA PHE A 360 -17.95 -21.21 14.14
C PHE A 360 -19.37 -21.67 14.51
N VAL A 361 -19.96 -20.98 15.48
CA VAL A 361 -21.35 -21.19 15.91
C VAL A 361 -22.11 -19.88 15.72
N GLY A 362 -22.86 -19.76 14.62
CA GLY A 362 -23.61 -18.54 14.31
C GLY A 362 -24.32 -18.57 12.97
#